data_AF-A0A520K6S6-F1
#
_entry.id   AF-A0A520K6S6-F1
#
_cell.length_a   1.000
_cell.length_b   1.000
_cell.length_c   1.000
_cell.angle_alpha   90.00
_cell.angle_beta   90.00
_cell.angle_gamma   90.00
#
_symmetry.space_group_name_H-M   'P 1'
#
loop_
_entity.id
_entity.type
_entity.pdbx_description
1 polymer ?
#
loop_
_entity_poly.entity_id
_entity_poly.type
_entity_poly.pdbx_seq_one_letter_code
_entity_poly.pdbx_strand_id
1 'polypeptide(L)' 'MKEIIKRWNPWWLHGRVPESKTRIARPETLGGIVKLLNIKEITCITGVRRCGKSTVLYQLIDHLIEEGVNP' A
#
# COMPACT_ATOMS: atom_id res chain seq x y z
N MET A 1 -11.73 8.52 17.64
CA MET A 1 -10.92 8.75 16.42
C MET A 1 -9.79 7.73 16.27
N LYS A 2 -8.89 7.58 17.27
CA LYS A 2 -7.76 6.61 17.20
C LYS A 2 -8.17 5.17 16.82
N GLU A 3 -9.25 4.65 17.41
CA GLU A 3 -9.72 3.29 17.13
C GLU A 3 -10.25 3.10 15.69
N ILE A 4 -10.82 4.15 15.10
CA ILE A 4 -11.25 4.09 13.69
C ILE A 4 -10.02 3.96 12.80
N ILE A 5 -8.99 4.78 13.02
CA ILE A 5 -7.79 4.74 12.17
C ILE A 5 -7.11 3.36 12.25
N LYS A 6 -6.99 2.76 13.44
CA LYS A 6 -6.45 1.39 13.58
C LYS A 6 -7.28 0.36 12.80
N ARG A 7 -8.61 0.48 12.83
CA ARG A 7 -9.51 -0.44 12.09
C ARG A 7 -9.31 -0.36 10.57
N TRP A 8 -9.02 0.83 10.04
CA TRP A 8 -8.76 1.02 8.61
C TRP A 8 -7.35 0.59 8.19
N ASN A 9 -6.41 0.51 9.14
CA ASN A 9 -5.00 0.19 8.91
C ASN A 9 -4.60 -1.05 9.75
N PRO A 10 -5.14 -2.24 9.47
CA PRO A 10 -4.91 -3.45 10.27
C PRO A 10 -3.44 -3.91 10.31
N TRP A 11 -2.62 -3.50 9.34
CA TRP A 11 -1.18 -3.80 9.31
C TRP A 11 -0.41 -3.17 10.48
N TRP A 12 -0.89 -2.07 11.06
CA TRP A 12 -0.33 -1.48 12.29
C TRP A 12 -0.46 -2.37 13.52
N LEU A 13 -1.35 -3.37 13.47
CA LEU A 13 -1.56 -4.33 14.56
C LEU A 13 -0.92 -5.68 14.25
N HIS A 14 -0.95 -6.10 12.98
CA HIS A 14 -0.57 -7.45 12.57
C HIS A 14 0.80 -7.55 11.90
N GLY A 15 1.44 -6.41 11.59
CA GLY A 15 2.72 -6.39 10.89
C GLY A 15 2.67 -6.93 9.47
N ARG A 16 1.48 -6.96 8.85
CA ARG A 16 1.28 -7.38 7.46
C ARG A 16 -0.05 -6.90 6.91
N VAL A 17 -0.15 -6.77 5.58
CA VAL A 17 -1.41 -6.47 4.92
C VAL A 17 -2.22 -7.76 4.77
N PRO A 18 -3.56 -7.76 4.99
CA PRO A 18 -4.36 -8.95 4.78
C PRO A 18 -4.31 -9.44 3.32
N GLU A 19 -4.10 -10.74 3.07
CA GLU A 19 -4.03 -11.32 1.71
C GLU A 19 -5.22 -10.96 0.81
N SER A 20 -6.41 -10.79 1.41
CA SER A 20 -7.61 -10.33 0.72
C SER A 20 -7.45 -8.98 -0.01
N LYS A 21 -6.46 -8.17 0.38
CA LYS A 21 -6.15 -6.84 -0.15
C LYS A 21 -5.02 -6.84 -1.19
N THR A 22 -4.15 -7.85 -1.19
CA THR A 22 -2.97 -7.97 -2.08
C THR A 22 -3.16 -8.94 -3.26
N ARG A 23 -4.31 -9.62 -3.34
CA ARG A 23 -4.73 -10.66 -4.33
C ARG A 23 -4.01 -10.76 -5.69
N ILE A 24 -3.90 -9.69 -6.47
CA ILE A 24 -3.36 -9.76 -7.84
C ILE A 24 -2.09 -8.94 -7.92
N ALA A 25 -0.93 -9.59 -8.02
CA ALA A 25 0.37 -8.96 -8.14
C ALA A 25 0.44 -7.99 -9.34
N ARG A 26 1.06 -6.84 -9.14
CA ARG A 26 1.24 -5.78 -10.15
C ARG A 26 2.69 -5.28 -10.14
N PRO A 27 3.67 -6.15 -10.48
CA PRO A 27 5.09 -5.87 -10.26
C PRO A 27 5.57 -4.63 -11.01
N GLU A 28 5.12 -4.40 -12.24
CA GLU A 28 5.50 -3.23 -13.03
C GLU A 28 5.00 -1.92 -12.39
N THR A 29 3.72 -1.86 -12.02
CA THR A 29 3.13 -0.67 -11.40
C THR A 29 3.72 -0.41 -10.02
N LEU A 30 3.89 -1.47 -9.21
CA LEU A 30 4.52 -1.38 -7.90
C LEU A 30 5.95 -0.88 -8.02
N GLY A 31 6.76 -1.46 -8.90
CA GLY A 31 8.15 -1.04 -9.12
C GLY A 31 8.26 0.41 -9.61
N GLY A 32 7.30 0.88 -10.40
CA GLY A 32 7.21 2.29 -10.79
C GLY A 32 6.96 3.21 -9.59
N ILE A 33 6.04 2.84 -8.69
CA ILE A 33 5.70 3.64 -7.51
C ILE A 33 6.80 3.61 -6.45
N VAL A 34 7.47 2.47 -6.26
CA VAL A 34 8.60 2.34 -5.32
C VAL A 34 9.71 3.34 -5.66
N LYS A 35 9.99 3.56 -6.95
CA LYS A 35 10.96 4.58 -7.41
C LYS A 35 10.58 6.01 -7.03
N LEU A 36 9.29 6.26 -6.79
CA LEU A 36 8.77 7.58 -6.41
C LEU A 36 8.78 7.80 -4.89
N LEU A 37 9.09 6.80 -4.06
CA LEU A 37 9.04 6.94 -2.60
C LEU A 37 9.98 8.02 -2.05
N ASN A 38 11.06 8.35 -2.77
CA ASN A 38 12.06 9.32 -2.35
C ASN A 38 11.73 10.77 -2.75
N ILE A 39 10.60 11.01 -3.42
CA ILE A 39 10.19 12.38 -3.75
C ILE A 39 9.59 13.06 -2.51
N LYS A 40 9.73 14.38 -2.40
CA LYS A 40 9.22 15.13 -1.23
C LYS A 40 7.76 15.52 -1.38
N GLU A 41 7.24 15.44 -2.59
CA GLU A 41 5.90 15.82 -2.99
C GLU A 41 4.88 14.70 -2.76
N ILE A 42 3.60 15.09 -2.63
CA ILE A 42 2.51 14.12 -2.57
C ILE A 42 2.37 13.45 -3.95
N THR A 43 2.48 12.13 -3.98
CA THR A 43 2.21 11.33 -5.19
C THR A 43 0.74 10.91 -5.25
N CYS A 44 0.06 11.20 -6.36
CA CYS A 44 -1.33 10.81 -6.60
C CYS A 44 -1.43 9.69 -7.64
N ILE A 45 -2.01 8.55 -7.28
CA ILE A 45 -2.32 7.46 -8.22
C ILE A 45 -3.72 7.68 -8.80
N THR A 46 -3.82 7.96 -10.10
CA THR A 46 -5.08 8.27 -10.80
C THR A 46 -5.47 7.17 -11.80
N GLY A 47 -6.70 7.24 -12.33
CA GLY A 47 -7.22 6.29 -13.33
C GLY A 47 -8.66 5.84 -13.08
N VAL A 48 -9.22 5.06 -14.00
CA VAL A 48 -10.64 4.66 -14.00
C VAL A 48 -11.05 3.84 -12.77
N ARG A 49 -12.35 3.84 -12.43
CA ARG A 49 -12.87 3.06 -11.30
C ARG A 49 -12.57 1.57 -11.50
N ARG A 50 -12.17 0.89 -10.41
CA ARG A 50 -11.82 -0.56 -10.39
C ARG A 50 -10.60 -0.99 -11.24
N CYS A 51 -9.71 -0.08 -11.65
CA CYS A 51 -8.44 -0.48 -12.30
C CYS A 51 -7.35 -1.04 -11.35
N GLY A 52 -7.61 -1.13 -10.03
CA GLY A 52 -6.67 -1.71 -9.08
C GLY A 52 -5.77 -0.73 -8.32
N LYS A 53 -6.02 0.59 -8.37
CA LYS A 53 -5.23 1.60 -7.64
C LYS A 53 -5.07 1.28 -6.14
N SER A 54 -6.18 0.98 -5.46
CA SER A 54 -6.15 0.62 -4.04
C SER A 54 -5.39 -0.69 -3.80
N THR A 55 -5.47 -1.65 -4.72
CA THR A 55 -4.71 -2.91 -4.64
C THR A 55 -3.22 -2.65 -4.69
N VAL A 56 -2.75 -1.79 -5.60
CA VAL A 56 -1.33 -1.42 -5.68
C VAL A 56 -0.89 -0.67 -4.42
N LEU A 57 -1.73 0.20 -3.86
CA LEU A 57 -1.47 0.86 -2.58
C LEU A 57 -1.29 -0.14 -1.44
N TYR A 58 -2.14 -1.17 -1.36
CA TYR A 58 -1.98 -2.23 -0.36
C TYR A 58 -0.72 -3.06 -0.57
N GLN A 59 -0.35 -3.35 -1.82
CA GLN A 59 0.90 -4.04 -2.15
C GLN A 59 2.14 -3.20 -1.81
N LEU A 60 2.07 -1.88 -1.98
CA LEU A 60 3.14 -0.97 -1.56
C LEU A 60 3.33 -0.99 -0.04
N ILE A 61 2.24 -0.94 0.72
CA ILE A 61 2.31 -1.03 2.19
C ILE A 61 2.95 -2.36 2.61
N ASP A 62 2.52 -3.47 2.00
CA ASP A 62 3.06 -4.80 2.30
C ASP A 62 4.57 -4.88 1.98
N HIS A 63 4.96 -4.39 0.80
CA HIS A 63 6.36 -4.31 0.38
C HIS A 63 7.21 -3.48 1.34
N LEU A 64 6.73 -2.33 1.81
CA LEU A 64 7.46 -1.50 2.78
C LEU A 64 7.67 -2.24 4.10
N ILE A 65 6.66 -2.96 4.58
CA ILE A 65 6.76 -3.75 5.81
C ILE A 65 7.75 -4.90 5.64
N GLU A 66 7.73 -5.58 4.49
CA GLU A 66 8.70 -6.64 4.14
C GLU A 66 10.15 -6.12 4.09
N GLU A 67 10.35 -4.87 3.64
CA GLU A 67 11.65 -4.18 3.64
C GLU A 67 12.07 -3.67 5.04
N GLY A 68 11.26 -3.92 6.07
CA GLY A 68 11.57 -3.60 7.47
C GLY A 68 11.08 -2.22 7.92
N VAL A 69 10.21 -1.55 7.16
CA VAL A 69 9.53 -0.34 7.64
C VAL A 69 8.53 -0.73 8.72
N ASN A 70 8.70 -0.18 9.92
CA ASN A 70 7.81 -0.46 11.04
C ASN A 70 6.40 0.11 10.77
N PRO A 71 5.35 -0.72 10.73
CA PRO A 71 3.98 -0.27 10.50
C PRO A 71 3.38 0.51 11.68
#